data_AF-A0A844WUF9-F1
#
_entry.id   AF-A0A844WUF9-F1
#
_cell.length_a   1.000
_cell.length_b   1.000
_cell.length_c   1.000
_cell.angle_alpha   90.00
_cell.angle_beta   90.00
_cell.angle_gamma   90.00
#
_symmetry.space_group_name_H-M   'P 1'
#
loop_
_entity.id
_entity.type
_entity.pdbx_description
1 polymer ?
#
loop_
_entity_poly.entity_id
_entity_poly.type
_entity_poly.pdbx_seq_one_letter_code
_entity_poly.pdbx_strand_id
1 'polypeptide(L)'
;MKQIKYILLSLVLIPAMSHAIFRIYTGTIGQDNAEFYFVDDENAIYLNDEEHQVKELNSLSKHNDIFNYEVSYVYSSEVLDKIVIENFDRGIFNHDADAYQYLTGHSLNGDKINLHEIFKYKKYDERSLREAEFNNIDYLQQHSTKDFYFKVIVSKKKNEEANIVGIKIY
;
A
#
# COMPACT_ATOMS: atom_id res chain seq x y z
N MET A 1 2.48 28.32 -16.53
CA MET A 1 1.92 27.75 -15.28
C MET A 1 1.01 26.53 -15.51
N LYS A 2 -0.03 26.58 -16.36
CA LYS A 2 -0.90 25.41 -16.61
C LYS A 2 -0.16 24.19 -17.18
N GLN A 3 0.70 24.38 -18.19
CA GLN A 3 1.46 23.27 -18.80
C GLN A 3 2.41 22.55 -17.83
N ILE A 4 3.05 23.29 -16.90
CA ILE A 4 3.93 22.70 -15.87
C ILE A 4 3.11 21.83 -14.91
N LYS A 5 1.89 22.24 -14.52
CA LYS A 5 0.99 21.42 -13.69
C LYS A 5 0.64 20.09 -14.38
N TYR A 6 0.32 20.10 -15.68
CA TYR A 6 0.00 18.88 -16.42
C TYR A 6 1.22 17.99 -16.66
N ILE A 7 2.41 18.58 -16.87
CA ILE A 7 3.67 17.83 -17.00
C ILE A 7 4.03 17.18 -15.65
N LEU A 8 3.85 17.89 -14.53
CA LEU A 8 4.02 17.32 -13.19
C LEU A 8 3.04 16.17 -12.94
N LEU A 9 1.76 16.36 -13.30
CA LEU A 9 0.74 15.31 -13.20
C LEU A 9 1.11 14.08 -14.03
N SER A 10 1.64 14.26 -15.24
CA SER A 10 2.10 13.15 -16.09
C SER A 10 3.37 12.46 -15.59
N LEU A 11 4.24 13.16 -14.85
CA LEU A 11 5.44 12.60 -14.21
C LEU A 11 5.12 11.87 -12.90
N VAL A 12 4.03 12.26 -12.22
CA VAL A 12 3.51 11.54 -11.03
C VAL A 12 2.85 10.23 -11.46
N LEU A 13 2.18 10.20 -12.62
CA LEU A 13 1.52 9.03 -13.20
C LEU A 13 2.47 7.97 -13.80
N ILE A 14 3.75 7.94 -13.39
CA ILE A 14 4.61 6.79 -13.69
C ILE A 14 3.88 5.54 -13.16
N PRO A 15 3.78 4.45 -13.94
CA PRO A 15 2.97 3.32 -13.54
C PRO A 15 3.48 2.77 -12.22
N ALA A 16 2.66 2.87 -11.17
CA ALA A 16 2.85 2.18 -9.90
C ALA A 16 3.07 0.66 -10.09
N MET A 17 2.73 0.16 -11.28
CA MET A 17 2.90 -1.21 -11.77
C MET A 17 4.35 -1.64 -12.03
N SER A 18 5.37 -0.80 -11.77
CA SER A 18 6.78 -1.24 -11.80
C SER A 18 7.15 -2.17 -10.64
N HIS A 19 6.38 -2.14 -9.54
CA HIS A 19 6.69 -2.89 -8.33
C HIS A 19 6.45 -4.40 -8.49
N ALA A 20 7.21 -5.16 -7.70
CA ALA A 20 7.27 -6.61 -7.75
C ALA A 20 5.99 -7.26 -7.21
N ILE A 21 5.42 -6.67 -6.17
CA ILE A 21 4.34 -7.25 -5.37
C ILE A 21 3.41 -6.11 -4.94
N PHE A 22 2.12 -6.38 -5.04
CA PHE A 22 1.06 -5.47 -4.63
C PHE A 22 0.18 -6.21 -3.63
N ARG A 23 0.13 -5.75 -2.39
CA ARG A 23 -0.88 -6.20 -1.43
C ARG A 23 -1.64 -5.03 -0.85
N ILE A 24 -2.95 -5.19 -0.77
CA ILE A 24 -3.85 -4.19 -0.21
C ILE A 24 -4.59 -4.83 0.95
N TYR A 25 -4.53 -4.16 2.08
CA TYR A 25 -5.32 -4.49 3.25
C TYR A 25 -6.25 -3.34 3.59
N THR A 26 -7.39 -3.65 4.18
CA THR A 26 -8.26 -2.65 4.81
C THR A 26 -8.71 -3.14 6.18
N GLY A 27 -9.23 -2.27 7.02
CA GLY A 27 -9.60 -2.60 8.39
C GLY A 27 -9.55 -1.35 9.26
N THR A 28 -9.03 -1.49 10.48
CA THR A 28 -9.06 -0.39 11.45
C THR A 28 -7.74 -0.17 12.19
N ILE A 29 -7.53 1.09 12.60
CA ILE A 29 -6.59 1.49 13.65
C ILE A 29 -7.43 2.16 14.73
N GLY A 30 -7.54 1.56 15.91
CA GLY A 30 -8.47 2.02 16.93
C GLY A 30 -9.91 1.94 16.42
N GLN A 31 -10.59 3.08 16.30
CA GLN A 31 -11.96 3.19 15.77
C GLN A 31 -12.00 3.63 14.30
N ASP A 32 -10.87 4.04 13.74
CA ASP A 32 -10.83 4.61 12.40
C ASP A 32 -10.59 3.54 11.36
N ASN A 33 -11.20 3.71 10.18
CA ASN A 33 -10.89 2.89 9.04
C ASN A 33 -9.49 3.22 8.51
N ALA A 34 -8.78 2.17 8.10
CA ALA A 34 -7.49 2.31 7.47
C ALA A 34 -7.36 1.40 6.25
N GLU A 35 -6.60 1.87 5.28
CA GLU A 35 -6.17 1.10 4.11
C GLU A 35 -4.64 1.07 4.06
N PHE A 36 -4.06 -0.10 3.85
CA PHE A 36 -2.62 -0.30 3.77
C PHE A 36 -2.26 -0.86 2.38
N TYR A 37 -1.28 -0.23 1.75
CA TYR A 37 -0.76 -0.57 0.43
C TYR A 37 0.71 -0.95 0.58
N PHE A 38 0.99 -2.25 0.56
CA PHE A 38 2.36 -2.76 0.63
C PHE A 38 2.94 -2.88 -0.76
N VAL A 39 4.08 -2.21 -0.96
CA VAL A 39 4.78 -2.11 -2.24
C VAL A 39 5.94 -3.12 -2.31
N ASP A 40 6.54 -3.40 -1.16
CA ASP A 40 7.56 -4.43 -0.94
C ASP A 40 7.54 -4.89 0.54
N ASP A 41 8.58 -5.61 0.99
CA ASP A 41 8.73 -6.09 2.36
C ASP A 41 9.11 -5.02 3.38
N GLU A 42 9.47 -3.82 2.95
CA GLU A 42 10.04 -2.77 3.80
C GLU A 42 9.18 -1.50 3.83
N ASN A 43 8.38 -1.28 2.79
CA ASN A 43 7.66 -0.05 2.55
C ASN A 43 6.16 -0.31 2.36
N ALA A 44 5.37 0.40 3.15
CA ALA A 44 3.94 0.49 2.95
C ALA A 44 3.48 1.94 2.97
N ILE A 45 2.32 2.17 2.38
CA ILE A 45 1.61 3.44 2.49
C ILE A 45 0.29 3.15 3.16
N TYR A 46 -0.14 3.99 4.08
CA TYR A 46 -1.48 3.88 4.61
C TYR A 46 -2.26 5.20 4.55
N LEU A 47 -3.58 5.02 4.48
CA LEU A 47 -4.59 6.07 4.54
C LEU A 47 -5.44 5.81 5.78
N ASN A 48 -5.69 6.86 6.57
CA ASN A 48 -6.76 6.90 7.57
C ASN A 48 -7.89 7.79 7.02
N ASP A 49 -9.13 7.29 7.08
CA ASP A 49 -10.34 7.99 6.65
C ASP A 49 -10.57 9.31 7.39
N GLU A 50 -10.11 9.45 8.64
CA GLU A 50 -10.35 10.69 9.41
C GLU A 50 -9.55 11.87 8.82
N GLU A 51 -8.25 11.68 8.62
CA GLU A 51 -7.34 12.77 8.23
C GLU A 51 -7.28 13.01 6.72
N HIS A 52 -7.77 12.06 5.91
CA HIS A 52 -7.66 12.06 4.45
C HIS A 52 -6.20 12.28 3.96
N GLN A 53 -5.22 11.93 4.79
CA GLN A 53 -3.80 12.15 4.53
C GLN A 53 -3.08 10.83 4.31
N VAL A 54 -2.22 10.84 3.29
CA VAL A 54 -1.34 9.72 2.97
C VAL A 54 -0.14 9.75 3.92
N LYS A 55 0.18 8.59 4.48
CA LYS A 55 1.31 8.38 5.38
C LYS A 55 2.20 7.26 4.88
N GLU A 56 3.50 7.44 4.98
CA GLU A 56 4.50 6.42 4.66
C GLU A 56 4.83 5.61 5.92
N LEU A 57 4.95 4.30 5.72
CA LEU A 57 5.39 3.32 6.72
C LEU A 57 6.78 2.85 6.30
N ASN A 58 7.78 3.35 6.99
CA ASN A 58 9.18 2.98 6.75
C ASN A 58 9.59 1.93 7.78
N SER A 59 9.98 0.74 7.31
CA SER A 59 10.37 -0.35 8.19
C SER A 59 11.61 -0.01 9.01
N LEU A 60 11.47 -0.11 10.33
CA LEU A 60 12.56 -0.12 11.28
C LEU A 60 13.02 -1.57 11.46
N SER A 61 13.90 -2.06 10.57
CA SER A 61 14.36 -3.44 10.63
C SER A 61 14.84 -3.83 12.04
N LYS A 62 14.22 -4.84 12.66
CA LYS A 62 14.80 -5.62 13.76
C LYS A 62 14.50 -7.10 13.54
N HIS A 63 15.41 -7.94 14.02
CA HIS A 63 15.56 -9.36 13.71
C HIS A 63 14.51 -10.33 14.30
N ASN A 64 13.31 -9.87 14.64
CA ASN A 64 12.28 -10.71 15.28
C ASN A 64 10.96 -10.61 14.50
N ASP A 65 10.02 -11.55 14.74
CA ASP A 65 8.70 -11.71 14.09
C ASP A 65 7.70 -10.54 14.28
N ILE A 66 8.24 -9.34 14.56
CA ILE A 66 7.54 -8.11 14.85
C ILE A 66 8.09 -7.04 13.91
N PHE A 67 7.27 -6.63 12.95
CA PHE A 67 7.59 -5.51 12.08
C PHE A 67 7.17 -4.20 12.73
N ASN A 68 8.11 -3.26 12.78
CA ASN A 68 7.89 -1.93 13.33
C ASN A 68 8.05 -0.93 12.20
N TYR A 69 7.07 -0.06 12.03
CA TYR A 69 7.09 1.01 11.06
C TYR A 69 7.15 2.34 11.78
N GLU A 70 8.04 3.22 11.32
CA GLU A 70 7.86 4.64 11.57
C GLU A 70 6.83 5.18 10.59
N VAL A 71 5.87 5.90 11.14
CA VAL A 71 4.84 6.60 10.38
C VAL A 71 5.27 8.03 10.20
N SER A 72 5.35 8.49 8.95
CA SER A 72 5.58 9.89 8.62
C SER A 72 4.59 10.35 7.54
N TYR A 73 4.37 11.66 7.42
CA TYR A 73 3.73 12.19 6.22
C TYR A 73 4.63 11.92 5.01
N VAL A 74 4.02 11.71 3.84
CA VAL A 74 4.77 11.62 2.58
C VAL A 74 5.65 12.88 2.43
N TYR A 75 6.93 12.68 2.09
CA TYR A 75 7.94 13.75 1.96
C TYR A 75 8.29 14.49 3.27
N SER A 76 7.93 13.96 4.44
CA SER A 76 8.36 14.47 5.74
C SER A 76 9.32 13.51 6.44
N SER A 77 10.31 14.05 7.15
CA SER A 77 11.17 13.28 8.07
C SER A 77 10.65 13.28 9.51
N GLU A 78 9.50 13.91 9.75
CA GLU A 78 8.87 13.93 11.07
C GLU A 78 8.15 12.61 11.33
N VAL A 79 8.55 11.92 12.39
CA VAL A 79 7.90 10.69 12.86
C VAL A 79 6.67 11.08 13.66
N LEU A 80 5.50 10.74 13.13
CA LEU A 80 4.19 11.02 13.74
C LEU A 80 3.79 9.95 14.75
N ASP A 81 4.09 8.69 14.42
CA ASP A 81 3.66 7.53 15.18
C ASP A 81 4.60 6.34 14.89
N LYS A 82 4.41 5.26 15.64
CA LYS A 82 5.00 3.95 15.36
C LYS A 82 3.91 2.90 15.29
N ILE A 83 3.87 2.18 14.20
CA ILE A 83 2.93 1.06 14.02
C ILE A 83 3.70 -0.24 14.13
N VAL A 84 3.17 -1.15 14.96
CA VAL A 84 3.69 -2.49 15.16
C VAL A 84 2.70 -3.47 14.55
N ILE A 85 3.13 -4.26 13.58
CA ILE A 85 2.35 -5.40 13.06
C ILE A 85 2.95 -6.69 13.62
N GLU A 86 2.09 -7.47 14.26
CA GLU A 86 2.42 -8.73 14.93
C GLU A 86 2.38 -9.88 13.94
N ASN A 87 3.22 -10.91 14.17
CA ASN A 87 3.29 -12.12 13.35
C ASN A 87 3.58 -11.83 11.87
N PHE A 88 4.45 -10.87 11.61
CA PHE A 88 4.82 -10.43 10.27
C PHE A 88 6.31 -10.70 10.07
N ASP A 89 6.67 -11.56 9.10
CA ASP A 89 8.07 -11.86 8.76
C ASP A 89 8.50 -11.14 7.46
N ARG A 90 9.82 -10.97 7.26
CA ARG A 90 10.37 -10.30 6.06
C ARG A 90 10.17 -11.12 4.77
N GLY A 91 9.82 -12.40 4.89
CA GLY A 91 9.52 -13.32 3.79
C GLY A 91 8.04 -13.36 3.42
N ILE A 92 7.18 -12.62 4.11
CA ILE A 92 5.70 -12.71 4.05
C ILE A 92 5.18 -12.57 2.63
N PHE A 93 5.80 -11.69 1.85
CA PHE A 93 5.42 -11.45 0.48
C PHE A 93 5.77 -12.63 -0.43
N ASN A 94 6.73 -13.48 -0.03
CA ASN A 94 7.08 -14.73 -0.71
C ASN A 94 6.26 -15.93 -0.20
N HIS A 95 5.77 -15.92 1.04
CA HIS A 95 4.94 -16.98 1.61
C HIS A 95 3.55 -17.11 0.94
N ASP A 96 2.99 -18.32 1.02
CA ASP A 96 1.65 -18.64 0.54
C ASP A 96 0.58 -17.81 1.27
N ALA A 97 -0.48 -17.45 0.54
CA ALA A 97 -1.39 -16.36 0.90
C ALA A 97 -2.18 -16.58 2.21
N ASP A 98 -2.47 -17.82 2.57
CA ASP A 98 -3.43 -18.12 3.64
C ASP A 98 -2.93 -17.72 5.04
N ALA A 99 -1.61 -17.73 5.27
CA ALA A 99 -1.04 -17.40 6.58
C ALA A 99 -1.17 -15.91 6.94
N TYR A 100 -1.47 -15.06 5.96
CA TYR A 100 -1.37 -13.59 6.10
C TYR A 100 -2.63 -12.86 5.62
N GLN A 101 -3.75 -13.58 5.56
CA GLN A 101 -5.03 -12.97 5.22
C GLN A 101 -5.45 -11.90 6.24
N TYR A 102 -4.98 -12.01 7.49
CA TYR A 102 -5.27 -11.06 8.56
C TYR A 102 -3.98 -10.57 9.20
N LEU A 103 -3.87 -9.26 9.39
CA LEU A 103 -2.78 -8.66 10.15
C LEU A 103 -3.35 -8.00 11.41
N THR A 104 -2.69 -8.21 12.54
CA THR A 104 -3.03 -7.58 13.81
C THR A 104 -1.83 -6.82 14.35
N GLY A 105 -2.08 -5.83 15.19
CA GLY A 105 -1.00 -5.00 15.71
C GLY A 105 -1.48 -3.89 16.62
N HIS A 106 -0.63 -2.91 16.83
CA HIS A 106 -0.94 -1.73 17.64
C HIS A 106 -0.12 -0.50 17.22
N SER A 107 -0.69 0.69 17.43
CA SER A 107 0.05 1.96 17.37
C SER A 107 0.86 2.20 18.65
N LEU A 108 1.73 3.21 18.65
CA LEU A 108 2.50 3.61 19.85
C LEU A 108 1.57 4.07 20.98
N ASN A 109 0.43 4.66 20.62
CA ASN A 109 -0.60 5.11 21.55
C ASN A 109 -1.46 3.96 22.09
N GLY A 110 -1.24 2.74 21.62
CA GLY A 110 -1.96 1.53 22.06
C GLY A 110 -3.24 1.25 21.28
N ASP A 111 -3.50 1.95 20.17
CA ASP A 111 -4.66 1.68 19.34
C ASP A 111 -4.49 0.34 18.65
N LYS A 112 -5.49 -0.53 18.80
CA LYS A 112 -5.47 -1.85 18.20
C LYS A 112 -5.61 -1.75 16.68
N ILE A 113 -4.77 -2.49 15.97
CA ILE A 113 -4.81 -2.61 14.51
C ILE A 113 -5.39 -3.97 14.13
N ASN A 114 -6.37 -3.97 13.22
CA ASN A 114 -6.92 -5.20 12.63
C ASN A 114 -7.13 -4.95 11.14
N LEU A 115 -6.41 -5.69 10.30
CA LEU A 115 -6.42 -5.55 8.85
C LEU A 115 -6.75 -6.90 8.20
N HIS A 116 -7.43 -6.84 7.06
CA HIS A 116 -7.73 -8.01 6.22
C HIS A 116 -7.27 -7.75 4.79
N GLU A 117 -6.62 -8.75 4.20
CA GLU A 117 -6.16 -8.69 2.81
C GLU A 117 -7.38 -8.68 1.88
N ILE A 118 -7.48 -7.67 1.03
CA ILE A 118 -8.54 -7.58 0.01
C ILE A 118 -8.00 -7.83 -1.39
N PHE A 119 -6.69 -7.70 -1.58
CA PHE A 119 -6.06 -7.90 -2.88
C PHE A 119 -4.59 -8.24 -2.75
N LYS A 120 -4.13 -9.17 -3.61
CA LYS A 120 -2.73 -9.55 -3.77
C LYS A 120 -2.43 -9.83 -5.22
N TYR A 121 -1.36 -9.25 -5.72
CA TYR A 121 -0.83 -9.53 -7.05
C TYR A 121 0.70 -9.55 -7.04
N LYS A 122 1.30 -10.62 -7.56
CA LYS A 122 2.75 -10.76 -7.71
C LYS A 122 3.11 -10.66 -9.18
N LYS A 123 3.84 -9.61 -9.57
CA LYS A 123 4.20 -9.38 -10.97
C LYS A 123 5.18 -10.42 -11.51
N TYR A 124 6.11 -10.91 -10.69
CA TYR A 124 7.17 -11.83 -11.12
C TYR A 124 6.84 -13.31 -10.90
N ASP A 125 5.58 -13.63 -10.56
CA ASP A 125 5.11 -15.02 -10.46
C ASP A 125 4.47 -15.43 -11.80
N GLU A 126 4.95 -16.53 -12.41
CA GLU A 126 4.52 -16.94 -13.75
C GLU A 126 3.02 -17.27 -13.78
N ARG A 127 2.51 -17.87 -12.69
CA ARG A 127 1.08 -18.17 -12.54
C ARG A 127 0.26 -16.88 -12.46
N SER A 128 0.68 -15.93 -11.64
CA SER A 128 0.05 -14.61 -11.54
C SER A 128 0.10 -13.85 -12.87
N LEU A 129 1.17 -13.98 -13.65
CA LEU A 129 1.27 -13.35 -14.97
C LEU A 129 0.28 -13.95 -15.98
N ARG A 130 0.11 -15.28 -16.00
CA ARG A 130 -0.73 -15.96 -17.00
C ARG A 130 -2.19 -16.10 -16.58
N GLU A 131 -2.44 -16.46 -15.34
CA GLU A 131 -3.76 -16.91 -14.87
C GLU A 131 -4.57 -15.85 -14.13
N ALA A 132 -3.91 -14.86 -13.50
CA ALA A 132 -4.63 -13.87 -12.71
C ALA A 132 -5.50 -12.97 -13.59
N GLU A 133 -6.71 -12.71 -13.12
CA GLU A 133 -7.69 -11.82 -13.75
C GLU A 133 -8.35 -11.01 -12.65
N PHE A 134 -8.36 -9.69 -12.83
CA PHE A 134 -8.98 -8.76 -11.88
C PHE A 134 -9.39 -7.49 -12.60
N ASN A 135 -10.44 -6.84 -12.10
CA ASN A 135 -10.96 -5.62 -12.69
C ASN A 135 -11.13 -4.56 -11.62
N ASN A 136 -10.78 -3.33 -11.98
CA ASN A 136 -11.03 -2.12 -11.20
C ASN A 136 -10.49 -2.14 -9.76
N ILE A 137 -9.27 -2.63 -9.59
CA ILE A 137 -8.58 -2.56 -8.30
C ILE A 137 -8.04 -1.15 -8.10
N ASP A 138 -8.48 -0.48 -7.05
CA ASP A 138 -7.95 0.82 -6.67
C ASP A 138 -6.59 0.64 -5.99
N TYR A 139 -5.56 1.31 -6.51
CA TYR A 139 -4.21 1.26 -5.97
C TYR A 139 -3.68 2.67 -5.75
N LEU A 140 -3.25 2.96 -4.52
CA LEU A 140 -2.71 4.27 -4.14
C LEU A 140 -1.32 4.49 -4.77
N GLN A 141 -1.11 5.65 -5.40
CA GLN A 141 0.21 6.01 -5.91
C GLN A 141 1.14 6.52 -4.82
N GLN A 142 2.40 6.07 -4.86
CA GLN A 142 3.47 6.50 -3.93
C GLN A 142 3.66 8.02 -3.92
N HIS A 143 3.57 8.68 -5.07
CA HIS A 143 3.81 10.12 -5.19
C HIS A 143 2.57 10.98 -4.87
N SER A 144 1.86 10.61 -3.80
CA SER A 144 0.75 11.41 -3.28
C SER A 144 1.28 12.58 -2.45
N THR A 145 0.51 13.67 -2.37
CA THR A 145 0.90 14.85 -1.58
C THR A 145 0.07 14.93 -0.30
N LYS A 146 0.45 15.83 0.61
CA LYS A 146 -0.38 16.17 1.77
C LYS A 146 -1.74 16.73 1.39
N ASP A 147 -1.83 17.45 0.28
CA ASP A 147 -3.03 18.22 -0.10
C ASP A 147 -3.99 17.46 -1.03
N PHE A 148 -3.48 16.45 -1.74
CA PHE A 148 -4.27 15.60 -2.63
C PHE A 148 -3.55 14.28 -2.86
N TYR A 149 -4.33 13.22 -3.05
CA TYR A 149 -3.83 11.90 -3.41
C TYR A 149 -4.60 11.29 -4.57
N PHE A 150 -3.98 10.31 -5.22
CA PHE A 150 -4.56 9.65 -6.38
C PHE A 150 -4.54 8.14 -6.21
N LYS A 151 -5.68 7.51 -6.50
CA LYS A 151 -5.75 6.07 -6.70
C LYS A 151 -5.82 5.79 -8.20
N VAL A 152 -4.90 4.97 -8.72
CA VAL A 152 -5.03 4.43 -10.08
C VAL A 152 -5.94 3.21 -10.04
N ILE A 153 -6.79 3.07 -11.05
CA ILE A 153 -7.66 1.92 -11.21
C ILE A 153 -6.93 0.93 -12.12
N VAL A 154 -6.63 -0.26 -11.62
CA VAL A 154 -5.85 -1.28 -12.32
C VAL A 154 -6.75 -2.47 -12.68
N SER A 155 -6.63 -2.95 -13.92
CA SER A 155 -7.29 -4.16 -14.39
C SER A 155 -6.33 -5.05 -15.17
N LYS A 156 -6.57 -6.35 -15.14
CA LYS A 156 -5.80 -7.37 -15.83
C LYS A 156 -6.72 -8.46 -16.34
N LYS A 157 -6.58 -8.81 -17.63
CA LYS A 157 -7.15 -10.03 -18.20
C LYS A 157 -6.13 -11.17 -18.16
N LYS A 158 -6.61 -12.41 -18.27
CA LYS A 158 -5.73 -13.58 -18.40
C LYS A 158 -4.77 -13.40 -19.56
N ASN A 159 -3.51 -13.80 -19.35
CA ASN A 159 -2.41 -13.70 -20.31
C ASN A 159 -2.06 -12.29 -20.80
N GLU A 160 -2.61 -11.23 -20.19
CA GLU A 160 -2.26 -9.84 -20.52
C GLU A 160 -1.52 -9.19 -19.35
N GLU A 161 -0.71 -8.15 -19.58
CA GLU A 161 -0.18 -7.35 -18.48
C GLU A 161 -1.31 -6.56 -17.79
N ALA A 162 -1.09 -6.23 -16.52
CA ALA A 162 -2.02 -5.40 -15.79
C ALA A 162 -1.87 -3.93 -16.23
N ASN A 163 -3.00 -3.28 -16.51
CA ASN A 163 -3.07 -1.94 -17.10
C ASN A 163 -3.82 -0.97 -16.20
N ILE A 164 -3.43 0.29 -16.26
CA ILE A 164 -4.19 1.39 -15.65
C ILE A 164 -5.37 1.71 -16.56
N VAL A 165 -6.59 1.61 -16.05
CA VAL A 165 -7.84 1.84 -16.78
C VAL A 165 -8.57 3.12 -16.34
N GLY A 166 -8.10 3.76 -15.28
CA GLY A 166 -8.68 5.00 -14.76
C GLY A 166 -7.90 5.58 -13.58
N ILE A 167 -8.30 6.76 -13.12
CA ILE A 167 -7.69 7.49 -12.01
C ILE A 167 -8.80 8.12 -11.17
N LYS A 168 -8.71 7.99 -9.85
CA LYS A 168 -9.54 8.71 -8.86
C LYS A 168 -8.68 9.74 -8.14
N ILE A 169 -9.17 10.96 -8.04
CA ILE A 169 -8.50 12.10 -7.40
C ILE A 169 -9.29 12.46 -6.14
N TYR A 170 -8.59 12.61 -5.03
CA TYR A 170 -9.14 12.97 -3.73
C TYR A 170 -8.44 14.21 -3.19
#